data_AF-A0A1R1I7N3-F1
#
_entry.id   AF-A0A1R1I7N3-F1
#
_cell.length_a   1.000
_cell.length_b   1.000
_cell.length_c   1.000
_cell.angle_alpha   90.00
_cell.angle_beta   90.00
_cell.angle_gamma   90.00
#
_symmetry.space_group_name_H-M   'P 1'
#
loop_
_entity.id
_entity.type
_entity.pdbx_description
1 polymer ?
#
loop_
_entity_poly.entity_id
_entity_poly.type
_entity_poly.pdbx_seq_one_letter_code
_entity_poly.pdbx_strand_id
1 'polypeptide(L)'
;MNKKILLDIIGLLLIALVVLVGYKLSPMLLPKADLTVEPDPACSLQSGPCTVQLPGGGALSFSFGTRPVPLVKPFEVKVEVAGARQVDVDFAGVDMDMGFNRPRLQERTPGVFAGDVTLPVCITGHMTWQATVLVETQDARIAVPFRFITG
;
A
#
# COMPACT_ATOMS: atom_id res chain seq x y z
N MET A 1 -2.48 12.39 53.20
CA MET A 1 -2.19 12.57 51.76
C MET A 1 -3.12 13.66 51.21
N ASN A 2 -2.59 14.69 50.57
CA ASN A 2 -3.38 15.87 50.19
C ASN A 2 -4.25 15.55 48.97
N LYS A 3 -5.54 15.93 48.96
CA LYS A 3 -6.48 15.58 47.87
C LYS A 3 -5.99 16.00 46.48
N LYS A 4 -5.23 17.11 46.41
CA LYS A 4 -4.57 17.60 45.19
C LYS A 4 -3.48 16.64 44.68
N ILE A 5 -2.61 16.17 45.58
CA ILE A 5 -1.54 15.20 45.25
C ILE A 5 -2.14 13.88 44.74
N LEU A 6 -3.27 13.44 45.31
CA LEU A 6 -3.96 12.24 44.83
C LEU A 6 -4.51 12.41 43.41
N LEU A 7 -5.10 13.57 43.10
CA LEU A 7 -5.58 13.91 41.76
C LEU A 7 -4.44 13.98 40.74
N ASP A 8 -3.30 14.58 41.11
CA ASP A 8 -2.13 14.69 40.24
C ASP A 8 -1.54 13.31 39.91
N ILE A 9 -1.45 12.41 40.90
CA ILE A 9 -0.98 11.03 40.71
C ILE A 9 -1.93 10.25 39.80
N ILE A 10 -3.24 10.36 40.01
CA ILE A 10 -4.24 9.71 39.14
C ILE A 10 -4.11 10.22 37.71
N GLY A 11 -3.97 11.53 37.52
CA GLY A 11 -3.76 12.13 36.20
C GLY A 11 -2.51 11.61 35.51
N LEU A 12 -1.39 11.54 36.24
CA LEU A 12 -0.12 11.03 35.72
C LEU A 12 -0.21 9.55 35.33
N LEU A 13 -0.87 8.73 36.15
CA LEU A 13 -1.10 7.31 35.86
C LEU A 13 -1.98 7.10 34.64
N LEU A 14 -3.03 7.90 34.45
CA LEU A 14 -3.89 7.83 33.27
C LEU A 14 -3.14 8.21 31.99
N ILE A 15 -2.31 9.25 32.04
CA ILE A 15 -1.47 9.63 30.89
C ILE A 15 -0.48 8.51 30.56
N ALA A 16 0.20 7.96 31.58
CA ALA A 16 1.14 6.84 31.38
C ALA A 16 0.45 5.61 30.77
N LEU A 17 -0.77 5.30 31.21
CA LEU A 17 -1.57 4.21 30.66
C LEU A 17 -1.90 4.46 29.18
N VAL A 18 -2.36 5.66 28.82
CA VAL A 18 -2.67 6.01 27.41
C VAL A 18 -1.43 5.90 26.53
N VAL A 19 -0.28 6.38 27.01
CA VAL A 19 1.00 6.28 26.28
C VAL A 19 1.40 4.82 26.09
N LEU A 20 1.30 3.98 27.13
CA LEU A 20 1.64 2.56 27.05
C LEU A 20 0.72 1.80 26.11
N VAL A 21 -0.58 2.03 26.19
CA VAL A 21 -1.58 1.42 25.30
C VAL A 21 -1.34 1.88 23.86
N GLY A 22 -1.18 3.19 23.63
CA GLY A 22 -0.89 3.74 22.31
C GLY A 22 0.38 3.15 21.71
N TYR A 23 1.46 3.05 22.49
CA TYR A 23 2.71 2.42 22.06
C TYR A 23 2.51 0.95 21.67
N LYS A 24 1.80 0.18 22.50
CA LYS A 24 1.54 -1.25 22.26
C LYS A 24 0.57 -1.52 21.11
N LEU A 25 -0.44 -0.67 20.90
CA LEU A 25 -1.43 -0.81 19.82
C LEU A 25 -0.98 -0.18 18.49
N SER A 26 -0.02 0.75 18.52
CA SER A 26 0.49 1.43 17.32
C SER A 26 0.90 0.49 16.18
N PRO A 27 1.57 -0.67 16.39
CA PRO A 27 2.01 -1.53 15.29
C PRO A 27 0.85 -2.29 14.64
N MET A 28 -0.23 -2.51 15.39
CA MET A 28 -1.43 -3.19 14.90
C MET A 28 -2.31 -2.24 14.08
N LEU A 29 -2.30 -0.95 14.42
CA LEU A 29 -3.04 0.10 13.71
C LEU A 29 -2.27 0.63 12.48
N LEU A 30 -0.95 0.63 12.53
CA LEU A 30 -0.06 1.10 11.46
C LEU A 30 0.94 0.00 11.09
N PRO A 31 0.46 -1.09 10.46
CA PRO A 31 1.34 -2.16 10.00
C PRO A 31 2.31 -1.59 8.97
N LYS A 32 3.60 -1.55 9.32
CA LYS A 32 4.67 -1.19 8.38
C LYS A 32 4.96 -2.39 7.49
N ALA A 33 5.36 -2.13 6.25
CA ALA A 33 6.00 -3.17 5.46
C ALA A 33 7.31 -3.56 6.15
N ASP A 34 7.54 -4.86 6.27
CA ASP A 34 8.78 -5.39 6.83
C ASP A 34 9.94 -5.20 5.82
N LEU A 35 9.60 -5.22 4.53
CA LEU A 35 10.54 -5.11 3.42
C LEU A 35 9.96 -4.21 2.31
N THR A 36 10.82 -3.36 1.74
CA THR A 36 10.53 -2.62 0.52
C THR A 36 11.48 -3.08 -0.58
N VAL A 37 10.94 -3.43 -1.74
CA VAL A 37 11.72 -3.83 -2.92
C VAL A 37 11.48 -2.81 -4.01
N GLU A 38 12.52 -2.11 -4.42
CA GLU A 38 12.41 -1.13 -5.50
C GLU A 38 12.37 -1.85 -6.85
N PRO A 39 11.39 -1.55 -7.72
CA PRO A 39 11.36 -2.10 -9.08
C PRO A 39 12.44 -1.45 -9.96
N ASP A 40 12.67 -2.04 -11.14
CA ASP A 40 13.56 -1.44 -12.15
C ASP A 40 13.01 -0.06 -12.58
N PRO A 41 13.80 1.03 -12.44
CA PRO A 41 13.38 2.37 -12.85
C PRO A 41 13.11 2.49 -14.35
N ALA A 42 13.64 1.59 -15.18
CA ALA A 42 13.35 1.53 -16.61
C ALA A 42 11.99 0.89 -16.91
N CYS A 43 11.35 0.24 -15.93
CA CYS A 43 10.08 -0.42 -16.16
C CYS A 43 8.91 0.56 -16.20
N SER A 44 8.07 0.45 -17.23
CA SER A 44 6.89 1.29 -17.43
C SER A 44 5.61 0.44 -17.47
N LEU A 45 4.77 0.58 -16.44
CA LEU A 45 3.46 -0.07 -16.37
C LEU A 45 2.50 0.36 -17.49
N GLN A 46 2.74 1.53 -18.09
CA GLN A 46 2.00 2.03 -19.24
C GLN A 46 2.42 1.33 -20.55
N SER A 47 3.55 0.61 -20.57
CA SER A 47 4.07 -0.11 -21.75
C SER A 47 3.87 -1.62 -21.64
N GLY A 48 3.83 -2.18 -20.43
CA GLY A 48 3.69 -3.62 -20.22
C GLY A 48 3.74 -4.02 -18.74
N PRO A 49 3.80 -5.32 -18.44
CA PRO A 49 4.00 -5.80 -17.08
C PRO A 49 5.40 -5.44 -16.56
N CYS A 50 5.49 -5.10 -15.29
CA CYS A 50 6.75 -4.96 -14.57
C CYS A 50 6.97 -6.13 -13.63
N THR A 51 8.19 -6.69 -13.64
CA THR A 51 8.54 -7.83 -12.80
C THR A 51 9.69 -7.48 -11.86
N VAL A 52 9.60 -7.91 -10.62
CA VAL A 52 10.63 -7.74 -9.58
C VAL A 52 10.89 -9.07 -8.87
N GLN A 53 12.13 -9.29 -8.48
CA GLN A 53 12.52 -10.46 -7.68
C GLN A 53 12.30 -10.19 -6.20
N LEU A 54 11.66 -11.11 -5.49
CA LEU A 54 11.35 -10.95 -4.07
C LEU A 54 12.48 -11.52 -3.18
N PRO A 55 12.77 -10.89 -2.02
CA PRO A 55 13.63 -11.47 -0.99
C PRO A 55 13.05 -12.80 -0.51
N GLY A 56 13.84 -13.88 -0.55
CA GLY A 56 13.37 -15.23 -0.22
C GLY A 56 13.02 -16.10 -1.44
N GLY A 57 13.12 -15.53 -2.65
CA GLY A 57 12.87 -16.23 -3.91
C GLY A 57 11.46 -16.01 -4.46
N GLY A 58 11.30 -16.30 -5.74
CA GLY A 58 10.08 -15.96 -6.49
C GLY A 58 10.12 -14.56 -7.10
N ALA A 59 9.07 -14.26 -7.85
CA ALA A 59 8.91 -13.02 -8.59
C ALA A 59 7.52 -12.45 -8.36
N LEU A 60 7.42 -11.14 -8.41
CA LEU A 60 6.16 -10.41 -8.47
C LEU A 60 6.06 -9.73 -9.84
N SER A 61 4.98 -10.00 -10.56
CA SER A 61 4.64 -9.31 -11.80
C SER A 61 3.41 -8.42 -11.59
N PHE A 62 3.49 -7.16 -12.01
CA PHE A 62 2.40 -6.20 -11.88
C PHE A 62 2.06 -5.57 -13.23
N SER A 63 0.77 -5.45 -13.54
CA SER A 63 0.31 -4.92 -14.83
C SER A 63 -1.06 -4.25 -14.74
N PHE A 64 -1.32 -3.33 -15.67
CA PHE A 64 -2.63 -2.74 -15.90
C PHE A 64 -3.36 -3.46 -17.05
N GLY A 65 -4.68 -3.62 -16.93
CA GLY A 65 -5.51 -4.22 -17.97
C GLY A 65 -5.74 -3.28 -19.16
N THR A 66 -5.72 -1.96 -18.93
CA THR A 66 -5.86 -0.94 -19.98
C THR A 66 -4.65 -0.02 -20.00
N ARG A 67 -4.15 0.28 -21.19
CA ARG A 67 -3.03 1.20 -21.46
C ARG A 67 -3.40 2.08 -22.67
N PRO A 68 -3.31 3.42 -22.58
CA PRO A 68 -2.98 4.17 -21.37
C PRO A 68 -4.05 4.03 -20.29
N VAL A 69 -3.66 4.17 -19.02
CA VAL A 69 -4.60 4.16 -17.88
C VAL A 69 -5.69 5.23 -18.10
N PRO A 70 -6.98 4.86 -18.07
CA PRO A 70 -8.06 5.80 -18.32
C PRO A 70 -8.30 6.70 -17.10
N LEU A 71 -8.59 7.98 -17.34
CA LEU A 71 -8.97 8.93 -16.30
C LEU A 71 -10.44 8.73 -15.90
N VAL A 72 -10.73 8.68 -14.59
CA VAL A 72 -12.08 8.62 -14.02
C VAL A 72 -12.93 7.46 -14.57
N LYS A 73 -12.27 6.36 -14.98
CA LYS A 73 -12.94 5.13 -15.38
C LYS A 73 -12.26 3.93 -14.71
N PRO A 74 -13.02 2.88 -14.39
CA PRO A 74 -12.45 1.64 -13.91
C PRO A 74 -11.49 1.04 -14.95
N PHE A 75 -10.38 0.50 -14.46
CA PHE A 75 -9.50 -0.38 -15.21
C PHE A 75 -9.00 -1.49 -14.27
N GLU A 76 -8.80 -2.67 -14.84
CA GLU A 76 -8.27 -3.80 -14.07
C GLU A 76 -6.79 -3.59 -13.76
N VAL A 77 -6.37 -4.00 -12.57
CA VAL A 77 -4.97 -4.21 -12.23
C VAL A 77 -4.76 -5.68 -11.87
N LYS A 78 -3.61 -6.23 -12.25
CA LYS A 78 -3.28 -7.64 -12.03
C LYS A 78 -1.89 -7.77 -11.43
N VAL A 79 -1.80 -8.54 -10.35
CA VAL A 79 -0.57 -8.92 -9.66
C VAL A 79 -0.43 -10.44 -9.72
N GLU A 80 0.71 -10.94 -10.19
CA GLU A 80 1.07 -12.35 -10.15
C GLU A 80 2.19 -12.53 -9.12
N VAL A 81 1.91 -13.28 -8.06
CA VAL A 81 2.84 -13.53 -6.95
C VAL A 81 2.43 -14.82 -6.23
N ALA A 82 3.37 -15.75 -6.08
CA ALA A 82 3.12 -17.01 -5.39
C ALA A 82 3.19 -16.83 -3.86
N GLY A 83 2.37 -17.60 -3.12
CA GLY A 83 2.44 -17.68 -1.66
C GLY A 83 1.91 -16.45 -0.90
N ALA A 84 1.28 -15.51 -1.60
CA ALA A 84 0.61 -14.37 -0.97
C ALA A 84 -0.69 -14.82 -0.29
N ARG A 85 -0.92 -14.36 0.94
CA ARG A 85 -2.20 -14.48 1.65
C ARG A 85 -3.14 -13.34 1.30
N GLN A 86 -2.58 -12.16 1.03
CA GLN A 86 -3.32 -10.96 0.68
C GLN A 86 -2.45 -10.09 -0.22
N VAL A 87 -3.09 -9.45 -1.19
CA VAL A 87 -2.48 -8.44 -2.06
C VAL A 87 -3.37 -7.22 -2.09
N ASP A 88 -2.82 -6.08 -1.72
CA ASP A 88 -3.44 -4.77 -1.87
C ASP A 88 -2.58 -3.91 -2.81
N VAL A 89 -3.17 -2.92 -3.46
CA VAL A 89 -2.41 -1.93 -4.24
C VAL A 89 -2.77 -0.55 -3.75
N ASP A 90 -1.79 0.19 -3.24
CA ASP A 90 -1.96 1.54 -2.70
C ASP A 90 -1.57 2.58 -3.76
N PHE A 91 -2.53 3.38 -4.19
CA PHE A 91 -2.32 4.43 -5.18
C PHE A 91 -2.19 5.78 -4.49
N ALA A 92 -1.03 6.41 -4.62
CA ALA A 92 -0.76 7.74 -4.10
C ALA A 92 -0.36 8.68 -5.24
N GLY A 93 -0.87 9.91 -5.21
CA GLY A 93 -0.33 10.99 -6.03
C GLY A 93 1.03 11.41 -5.48
N VAL A 94 2.03 11.56 -6.35
CA VAL A 94 3.36 12.02 -5.91
C VAL A 94 3.33 13.51 -5.56
N ASP A 95 2.60 14.30 -6.35
CA ASP A 95 2.55 15.76 -6.20
C ASP A 95 1.42 16.23 -5.27
N MET A 96 0.42 15.39 -5.01
CA MET A 96 -0.78 15.73 -4.25
C MET A 96 -1.38 14.50 -3.57
N ASP A 97 -1.84 14.66 -2.32
CA ASP A 97 -2.60 13.63 -1.62
C ASP A 97 -4.00 13.49 -2.24
N MET A 98 -4.30 12.30 -2.75
CA MET A 98 -5.57 11.95 -3.38
C MET A 98 -6.49 11.18 -2.43
N GLY A 99 -6.14 11.12 -1.15
CA GLY A 99 -6.84 10.35 -0.13
C GLY A 99 -6.54 8.86 -0.20
N PHE A 100 -7.27 8.09 0.61
CA PHE A 100 -7.07 6.66 0.71
C PHE A 100 -7.58 5.93 -0.54
N ASN A 101 -6.66 5.36 -1.32
CA ASN A 101 -6.96 4.57 -2.51
C ASN A 101 -6.18 3.24 -2.49
N ARG A 102 -6.63 2.32 -1.64
CA ARG A 102 -6.00 1.01 -1.43
C ARG A 102 -6.98 -0.15 -1.66
N PRO A 103 -7.32 -0.45 -2.92
CA PRO A 103 -8.10 -1.64 -3.24
C PRO A 103 -7.36 -2.92 -2.82
N ARG A 104 -8.11 -3.83 -2.18
CA ARG A 104 -7.71 -5.22 -1.99
C ARG A 104 -8.00 -6.01 -3.26
N LEU A 105 -7.00 -6.69 -3.78
CA LEU A 105 -7.18 -7.55 -4.95
C LEU A 105 -7.76 -8.90 -4.53
N GLN A 106 -8.54 -9.47 -5.43
CA GLN A 106 -9.11 -10.80 -5.23
C GLN A 106 -8.28 -11.82 -5.99
N GLU A 107 -7.96 -12.93 -5.34
CA GLU A 107 -7.31 -14.07 -5.99
C GLU A 107 -8.28 -14.71 -7.00
N ARG A 108 -7.90 -14.69 -8.28
CA ARG A 108 -8.70 -15.27 -9.39
C ARG A 108 -8.36 -16.74 -9.58
N THR A 109 -7.07 -17.05 -9.49
CA THR A 109 -6.46 -18.38 -9.57
C THR A 109 -5.24 -18.37 -8.66
N PRO A 110 -4.72 -19.53 -8.21
CA PRO A 110 -3.60 -19.59 -7.29
C PRO A 110 -2.43 -18.69 -7.72
N GLY A 111 -2.10 -17.68 -6.91
CA GLY A 111 -1.02 -16.73 -7.16
C GLY A 111 -1.31 -15.62 -8.18
N VAL A 112 -2.55 -15.48 -8.65
CA VAL A 112 -2.97 -14.41 -9.57
C VAL A 112 -4.10 -13.61 -8.93
N PHE A 113 -3.81 -12.34 -8.65
CA PHE A 113 -4.69 -11.40 -7.97
C PHE A 113 -5.11 -10.31 -8.94
N ALA A 114 -6.39 -9.98 -8.97
CA ALA A 114 -6.91 -8.91 -9.82
C ALA A 114 -8.04 -8.12 -9.16
N GLY A 115 -8.25 -6.90 -9.63
CA GLY A 115 -9.32 -6.02 -9.18
C GLY A 115 -9.42 -4.77 -10.04
N ASP A 116 -10.62 -4.19 -10.08
CA ASP A 116 -10.87 -2.93 -10.78
C ASP A 116 -10.52 -1.73 -9.87
N VAL A 117 -9.85 -0.74 -10.47
CA VAL A 117 -9.43 0.49 -9.81
C VAL A 117 -9.89 1.68 -10.64
N THR A 118 -10.30 2.75 -9.96
CA THR A 118 -10.54 4.05 -10.61
C THR A 118 -9.63 5.08 -9.98
N LEU A 119 -8.81 5.74 -10.81
CA LEU A 119 -7.98 6.85 -10.33
C LEU A 119 -8.76 8.16 -10.46
N PRO A 120 -8.75 9.01 -9.41
CA PRO A 120 -9.30 10.36 -9.50
C PRO A 120 -8.45 11.21 -10.46
N VAL A 121 -9.04 12.28 -10.99
CA VAL A 121 -8.38 13.16 -11.97
C VAL A 121 -7.77 14.39 -11.30
N CYS A 122 -6.61 14.80 -11.78
CA CYS A 122 -6.03 16.10 -11.47
C CYS A 122 -6.54 17.16 -12.44
N ILE A 123 -6.79 18.39 -11.95
CA ILE A 123 -7.26 19.52 -12.76
C ILE A 123 -6.34 19.86 -13.96
N THR A 124 -5.06 19.48 -13.88
CA THR A 124 -4.03 19.74 -14.91
C THR A 124 -3.97 18.67 -16.00
N GLY A 125 -4.73 17.57 -15.88
CA GLY A 125 -4.69 16.45 -16.82
C GLY A 125 -3.52 15.49 -16.61
N HIS A 126 -2.32 16.00 -16.31
CA HIS A 126 -1.12 15.20 -16.04
C HIS A 126 -0.88 14.98 -14.55
N MET A 127 -0.53 13.74 -14.17
CA MET A 127 -0.22 13.41 -12.78
C MET A 127 0.79 12.26 -12.69
N THR A 128 1.78 12.42 -11.82
CA THR A 128 2.69 11.33 -11.43
C THR A 128 2.06 10.55 -10.28
N TRP A 129 1.93 9.25 -10.46
CA TRP A 129 1.37 8.32 -9.49
C TRP A 129 2.41 7.34 -9.00
N GLN A 130 2.22 6.87 -7.77
CA GLN A 130 2.89 5.69 -7.23
C GLN A 130 1.83 4.64 -6.91
N ALA A 131 1.90 3.48 -7.57
CA ALA A 131 1.16 2.28 -7.22
C ALA A 131 2.08 1.37 -6.39
N THR A 132 1.83 1.26 -5.09
CA THR A 132 2.60 0.38 -4.20
C THR A 132 1.87 -0.93 -4.04
N VAL A 133 2.42 -2.01 -4.60
CA VAL A 133 1.88 -3.35 -4.40
C VAL A 133 2.31 -3.83 -3.01
N LEU A 134 1.33 -4.12 -2.16
CA LEU A 134 1.51 -4.60 -0.80
C LEU A 134 1.15 -6.07 -0.76
N VAL A 135 2.14 -6.91 -0.45
CA VAL A 135 1.98 -8.36 -0.39
C VAL A 135 2.17 -8.83 1.04
N GLU A 136 1.15 -9.48 1.60
CA GLU A 136 1.26 -10.17 2.88
C GLU A 136 1.47 -11.65 2.62
N THR A 137 2.61 -12.17 3.09
CA THR A 137 2.98 -13.59 3.01
C THR A 137 2.84 -14.26 4.38
N GLN A 138 3.36 -15.48 4.52
CA GLN A 138 3.43 -16.11 5.84
C GLN A 138 4.39 -15.41 6.79
N ASP A 139 5.50 -14.92 6.24
CA ASP A 139 6.69 -14.56 7.01
C ASP A 139 6.99 -13.06 6.96
N ALA A 140 6.45 -12.35 5.96
CA ALA A 140 6.76 -10.93 5.74
C ALA A 140 5.64 -10.18 5.03
N ARG A 141 5.61 -8.86 5.26
CA ARG A 141 4.89 -7.87 4.46
C ARG A 141 5.85 -7.13 3.54
N ILE A 142 5.62 -7.23 2.24
CA ILE A 142 6.49 -6.67 1.21
C ILE A 142 5.77 -5.53 0.50
N ALA A 143 6.46 -4.41 0.32
CA ALA A 143 6.00 -3.28 -0.49
C ALA A 143 6.86 -3.13 -1.75
N VAL A 144 6.21 -2.93 -2.90
CA VAL A 144 6.87 -2.69 -4.19
C VAL A 144 6.28 -1.43 -4.84
N PRO A 145 6.97 -0.27 -4.78
CA PRO A 145 6.45 1.00 -5.29
C PRO A 145 6.76 1.19 -6.78
N PHE A 146 5.75 1.12 -7.64
CA PHE A 146 5.87 1.41 -9.07
C PHE A 146 5.39 2.83 -9.39
N ARG A 147 6.18 3.59 -10.15
CA ARG A 147 5.79 4.93 -10.62
C ARG A 147 5.25 4.88 -12.04
N PHE A 148 4.25 5.70 -12.32
CA PHE A 148 3.69 5.88 -13.66
C PHE A 148 3.05 7.26 -13.81
N ILE A 149 2.80 7.68 -15.05
CA ILE A 149 2.19 8.97 -15.38
C ILE A 149 0.85 8.71 -16.06
N THR A 150 -0.16 9.51 -15.72
CA THR A 150 -1.45 9.58 -16.43
C THR A 150 -1.64 10.97 -17.04
N GLY A 151 -2.47 11.08 -18.08
CA GLY A 151 -2.73 12.34 -18.79
C GLY A 151 -1.94 12.45 -20.07
#